data_AF-A0A1Z5IBA8-F1
#
_entry.id   AF-A0A1Z5IBA8-F1
#
_cell.length_a   1.000
_cell.length_b   1.000
_cell.length_c   1.000
_cell.angle_alpha   90.00
_cell.angle_beta   90.00
_cell.angle_gamma   90.00
#
_symmetry.space_group_name_H-M   'P 1'
#
loop_
_entity.id
_entity.type
_entity.pdbx_description
1 polymer ?
#
loop_
_entity_poly.entity_id
_entity_poly.type
_entity_poly.pdbx_seq_one_letter_code
_entity_poly.pdbx_strand_id
1 'polypeptide(L)' 'MRKAHPHGVQGRRPVNQKKDAKRQKEISNLQQWLKSSKK' A
#
# COMPACT_ATOMS: atom_id res chain seq x y z
N MET A 1 10.51 14.91 -26.54
CA MET A 1 9.85 14.35 -25.33
C MET A 1 9.90 12.84 -25.39
N ARG A 2 10.45 12.15 -24.38
CA ARG A 2 10.30 10.69 -24.29
C ARG A 2 8.85 10.41 -23.89
N LYS A 3 8.08 9.73 -24.74
CA LYS A 3 6.72 9.31 -24.39
C LYS A 3 6.80 8.45 -23.12
N ALA A 4 6.02 8.79 -22.09
CA ALA A 4 5.92 7.96 -20.90
C ALA A 4 5.46 6.55 -21.31
N HIS A 5 6.11 5.51 -20.80
CA HIS A 5 5.76 4.13 -21.14
C HIS A 5 4.32 3.84 -20.63
N PRO A 6 3.49 3.12 -21.40
CA PRO A 6 2.04 2.96 -21.11
C PRO A 6 1.74 2.33 -19.75
N HIS A 7 2.73 1.70 -19.11
CA HIS A 7 2.63 1.10 -17.79
C HIS A 7 3.44 1.86 -16.70
N GLY A 8 3.71 3.15 -16.90
CA GLY A 8 4.48 3.97 -15.95
C GLY A 8 5.99 3.84 -16.16
N VAL A 9 6.77 3.96 -15.09
CA VAL A 9 8.24 3.89 -15.17
C VAL A 9 8.67 2.46 -15.51
N GLN A 10 9.46 2.29 -16.58
CA GLN A 10 10.09 1.02 -16.95
C GLN A 10 10.83 0.45 -15.72
N GLY A 11 10.42 -0.73 -15.26
CA GLY A 11 10.99 -1.41 -14.08
C GLY A 11 10.16 -1.33 -12.79
N ARG A 12 9.04 -0.60 -12.77
CA ARG A 12 8.09 -0.72 -11.64
C ARG A 12 7.32 -2.04 -11.74
N ARG A 13 7.38 -2.84 -10.68
CA ARG A 13 6.52 -4.02 -10.52
C ARG A 13 5.08 -3.55 -10.26
N PRO A 14 4.07 -4.19 -10.86
CA PRO A 14 2.68 -3.88 -10.56
C PRO A 14 2.40 -4.16 -9.07
N VAL A 15 1.65 -3.26 -8.43
CA VAL A 15 1.22 -3.44 -7.05
C VAL A 15 0.16 -4.54 -7.02
N ASN A 16 0.36 -5.55 -6.18
CA ASN A 16 -0.66 -6.58 -5.95
C ASN A 16 -1.74 -6.00 -5.02
N GLN A 17 -2.82 -5.49 -5.61
CA GLN A 17 -3.90 -4.82 -4.90
C GLN A 17 -4.49 -5.64 -3.75
N LYS A 18 -4.61 -6.97 -3.91
CA LYS A 18 -5.15 -7.86 -2.86
C LYS A 18 -4.25 -7.92 -1.63
N LYS A 19 -2.92 -8.05 -1.85
CA LYS A 19 -1.94 -8.10 -0.77
C LYS A 19 -1.82 -6.73 -0.07
N ASP A 20 -1.85 -5.65 -0.84
CA ASP A 20 -1.80 -4.29 -0.31
C ASP A 20 -3.02 -3.98 0.55
N ALA A 21 -4.24 -4.29 0.08
CA ALA A 21 -5.46 -4.09 0.86
C ALA A 21 -5.42 -4.84 2.21
N LYS A 22 -4.92 -6.08 2.22
CA LYS A 22 -4.74 -6.86 3.46
C LYS A 22 -3.75 -6.18 4.41
N ARG A 23 -2.60 -5.73 3.89
CA ARG A 23 -1.57 -5.04 4.68
C ARG A 23 -2.10 -3.73 5.29
N GLN A 24 -2.86 -2.95 4.53
CA GLN A 24 -3.46 -1.71 5.03
C GLN A 24 -4.47 -1.96 6.15
N LYS A 25 -5.29 -3.03 6.03
CA LYS A 25 -6.21 -3.44 7.10
C LYS A 25 -5.47 -3.83 8.37
N GLU A 26 -4.39 -4.61 8.27
CA GLU A 26 -3.55 -5.00 9.40
C GLU A 26 -2.93 -3.78 10.10
N ILE A 27 -2.40 -2.82 9.33
CA ILE A 27 -1.86 -1.57 9.85
C ILE A 27 -2.94 -0.77 10.59
N SER A 28 -4.13 -0.63 10.01
CA SER A 28 -5.24 0.08 10.62
C SER A 28 -5.65 -0.55 11.96
N ASN A 29 -5.73 -1.89 12.01
CA ASN A 29 -6.06 -2.61 13.24
C ASN A 29 -5.00 -2.39 14.33
N LEU A 30 -3.71 -2.46 13.98
CA LEU A 30 -2.62 -2.19 14.92
C LEU A 30 -2.67 -0.75 15.45
N GLN A 31 -2.94 0.23 14.59
CA GLN A 31 -3.09 1.62 15.00
C GLN A 31 -4.25 1.81 15.98
N GLN A 32 -5.39 1.15 15.73
CA GLN A 32 -6.54 1.19 16.63
C GLN A 32 -6.19 0.57 17.98
N TRP A 33 -5.54 -0.60 17.99
CA TRP A 33 -5.11 -1.26 19.22
C TRP A 33 -4.15 -0.39 20.04
N LEU A 34 -3.15 0.22 19.40
CA LEU A 34 -2.19 1.13 20.06
C LEU A 34 -2.87 2.38 20.65
N LYS A 35 -3.93 2.88 20.02
CA LYS A 35 -4.71 4.02 20.56
C LYS A 35 -5.55 3.60 21.76
N SER A 36 -6.11 2.39 21.72
CA SER A 36 -6.89 1.85 22.82
C SER A 36 -6.05 1.44 24.03
N SER A 37 -4.80 0.99 23.82
CA SER A 37 -3.90 0.56 24.92
C SER A 37 -3.24 1.70 25.68
N LYS A 38 -3.26 2.92 25.14
CA LYS A 38 -2.76 4.14 25.80
C LYS A 38 -3.82 4.90 26.61
N LYS A 39 -5.03 4.34 26.72
CA LYS A 39 -6.14 4.90 27.49
C LYS A 39 -6.22 4.23 28.85
#